data_AF-A0A535HV04-F1
#
_entry.id   AF-A0A535HV04-F1
#
_cell.length_a   1.000
_cell.length_b   1.000
_cell.length_c   1.000
_cell.angle_alpha   90.00
_cell.angle_beta   90.00
_cell.angle_gamma   90.00
#
_symmetry.space_group_name_H-M   'P 1'
#
loop_
_entity.id
_entity.type
_entity.pdbx_description
1 polymer ?
#
loop_
_entity_poly.entity_id
_entity_poly.type
_entity_poly.pdbx_seq_one_letter_code
_entity_poly.pdbx_strand_id
1 'polypeptide(L)'
;MTTGTTPLDQDADDAKRPTTLLLVYTWDILLAIGALIEVFAPFAGGVEVAGKTVDTPLVVQILVALSNAAFAGALILIGTLLTRHDTWVRRAQIVVLSMAGGIRAVTFVIDSATGHTLDVGGMLGILVILLIDVLAIYALTSARVVAWFRDPGPVPAYIGALIAFWAAVSVAFFALRSLS
;
A
#
# COMPACT_ATOMS: atom_id res chain seq x y z
N MET A 1 -34.58 8.57 39.64
CA MET A 1 -33.38 7.71 39.59
C MET A 1 -32.62 8.07 38.33
N THR A 2 -31.74 9.05 38.42
CA THR A 2 -30.91 9.54 37.30
C THR A 2 -29.66 8.68 37.25
N THR A 3 -29.54 7.82 36.24
CA THR A 3 -28.33 7.04 35.97
C THR A 3 -27.24 8.00 35.51
N GLY A 4 -26.38 8.42 36.46
CA GLY A 4 -25.14 9.10 36.15
C GLY A 4 -24.20 8.13 35.47
N THR A 5 -24.00 8.28 34.17
CA THR A 5 -22.83 7.74 33.48
C THR A 5 -21.61 8.45 34.04
N THR A 6 -20.85 7.73 34.87
CA THR A 6 -19.60 8.20 35.46
C THR A 6 -18.61 8.53 34.33
N PRO A 7 -17.88 9.66 34.37
CA PRO A 7 -16.91 10.04 33.32
C PRO A 7 -15.82 8.99 33.04
N LEU A 8 -15.63 8.01 33.92
CA LEU A 8 -14.70 6.89 33.77
C LEU A 8 -15.04 5.94 32.61
N ASP A 9 -16.32 5.80 32.23
CA ASP A 9 -16.71 4.86 31.16
C ASP A 9 -16.42 5.40 29.75
N GLN A 10 -16.38 6.72 29.57
CA GLN A 10 -16.04 7.35 28.28
C GLN A 10 -14.54 7.26 27.99
N ASP A 11 -13.69 7.45 29.00
CA ASP A 11 -12.23 7.31 28.88
C ASP A 11 -11.81 5.85 28.61
N ALA A 12 -12.56 4.87 29.14
CA ALA A 12 -12.28 3.45 28.95
C ALA A 12 -12.62 2.94 27.53
N ASP A 13 -13.62 3.53 26.86
CA ASP A 13 -13.98 3.20 25.48
C ASP A 13 -13.14 3.97 24.44
N ASP A 14 -12.66 5.18 24.79
CA ASP A 14 -11.67 5.94 24.00
C ASP A 14 -10.28 5.28 24.02
N ALA A 15 -9.95 4.50 25.05
CA ALA A 15 -8.67 3.79 25.16
C ALA A 15 -8.57 2.52 24.29
N LYS A 16 -9.67 1.98 23.77
CA LYS A 16 -9.64 0.75 22.96
C LYS A 16 -9.27 1.06 21.51
N ARG A 17 -8.06 0.65 21.12
CA ARG A 17 -7.58 0.68 19.73
C ARG A 17 -8.64 0.05 18.80
N PRO A 18 -9.11 0.77 17.76
CA PRO A 18 -10.12 0.22 16.85
C PRO A 18 -9.64 -1.08 16.20
N THR A 19 -10.41 -2.16 16.31
CA THR A 19 -10.08 -3.47 15.69
C THR A 19 -9.81 -3.33 14.18
N THR A 20 -10.50 -2.40 13.52
CA THR A 20 -10.30 -2.05 12.13
C THR A 20 -8.85 -1.65 11.81
N LEU A 21 -8.14 -0.98 12.72
CA LEU A 21 -6.73 -0.64 12.53
C LEU A 21 -5.82 -1.88 12.55
N LEU A 22 -6.18 -2.90 13.32
CA LEU A 22 -5.44 -4.16 13.34
C LEU A 22 -5.59 -4.90 12.00
N LEU A 23 -6.76 -4.83 11.37
CA LEU A 23 -7.00 -5.41 10.06
C LEU A 23 -6.20 -4.69 8.97
N VAL A 24 -6.21 -3.34 8.98
CA VAL A 24 -5.39 -2.54 8.06
C VAL A 24 -3.91 -2.84 8.25
N TYR A 25 -3.43 -2.88 9.50
CA TYR A 25 -2.03 -3.22 9.78
C TYR A 25 -1.65 -4.63 9.30
N THR A 26 -2.52 -5.62 9.53
CA THR A 26 -2.31 -6.98 9.03
C THR A 26 -2.22 -6.99 7.52
N TRP A 27 -3.10 -6.24 6.84
CA TRP A 27 -3.07 -6.11 5.39
C TRP A 27 -1.77 -5.46 4.89
N ASP A 28 -1.32 -4.38 5.54
CA ASP A 28 -0.07 -3.70 5.20
C ASP A 28 1.15 -4.64 5.34
N ILE A 29 1.17 -5.49 6.36
CA ILE A 29 2.23 -6.51 6.51
C ILE A 29 2.19 -7.50 5.35
N LEU A 30 1.01 -7.99 4.97
CA LEU A 30 0.89 -8.93 3.85
C LEU A 30 1.37 -8.30 2.53
N LEU A 31 0.99 -7.05 2.28
CA LEU A 31 1.47 -6.29 1.13
C LEU A 31 2.98 -6.06 1.17
N ALA A 32 3.55 -5.74 2.35
CA ALA A 32 4.99 -5.55 2.50
C ALA A 32 5.75 -6.85 2.26
N ILE A 33 5.27 -7.98 2.79
CA ILE A 33 5.86 -9.30 2.53
C ILE A 33 5.80 -9.63 1.03
N GLY A 34 4.64 -9.44 0.39
CA GLY A 34 4.50 -9.64 -1.05
C GLY A 34 5.48 -8.79 -1.85
N ALA A 35 5.58 -7.50 -1.53
CA ALA A 35 6.52 -6.58 -2.17
C ALA A 35 7.98 -7.01 -1.96
N LEU A 36 8.37 -7.46 -0.76
CA LEU A 36 9.72 -7.97 -0.51
C LEU A 36 10.02 -9.25 -1.30
N ILE A 37 9.04 -10.13 -1.51
CA ILE A 37 9.21 -11.30 -2.38
C ILE A 37 9.41 -10.83 -3.83
N GLU A 38 8.60 -9.87 -4.28
CA GLU A 38 8.69 -9.30 -5.63
C GLU A 38 9.99 -8.53 -5.89
N VAL A 39 10.73 -8.09 -4.86
CA VAL A 39 12.08 -7.50 -5.03
C VAL A 39 13.04 -8.48 -5.71
N PHE A 40 12.90 -9.77 -5.42
CA PHE A 40 13.80 -10.81 -5.94
C PHE A 40 13.31 -11.42 -7.25
N ALA A 41 12.01 -11.26 -7.59
CA ALA A 41 11.42 -11.84 -8.79
C ALA A 41 12.17 -11.46 -10.09
N PRO A 42 12.62 -10.20 -10.31
CA PRO A 42 13.38 -9.84 -11.51
C PRO A 42 14.71 -10.62 -11.65
N PHE A 43 15.31 -11.03 -10.52
CA PHE A 43 16.61 -11.71 -10.48
C PHE A 43 16.50 -13.24 -10.51
N ALA A 44 15.29 -13.80 -10.39
CA ALA A 44 15.05 -15.24 -10.30
C ALA A 44 14.98 -15.95 -11.66
N GLY A 45 15.10 -15.23 -12.78
CA GLY A 45 15.20 -15.86 -14.11
C GLY A 45 14.40 -15.17 -15.23
N GLY A 46 14.42 -13.85 -15.30
CA GLY A 46 13.77 -13.05 -16.34
C GLY A 46 12.27 -12.84 -16.12
N VAL A 47 11.74 -11.73 -16.61
CA VAL A 47 10.30 -11.42 -16.52
C VAL A 47 9.60 -12.26 -17.60
N GLU A 48 8.66 -13.10 -17.19
CA GLU A 48 7.79 -13.82 -18.12
C GLU A 48 6.84 -12.81 -18.76
N VAL A 49 7.05 -12.48 -20.04
CA VAL A 49 6.13 -11.69 -20.83
C VAL A 49 5.54 -12.64 -21.87
N ALA A 50 4.24 -12.92 -21.75
CA ALA A 50 3.50 -13.79 -22.67
C ALA A 50 4.07 -15.23 -22.81
N GLY A 51 4.44 -15.87 -21.69
CA GLY A 51 4.94 -17.25 -21.68
C GLY A 51 6.34 -17.43 -22.29
N LYS A 52 7.07 -16.32 -22.45
CA LYS A 52 8.49 -16.29 -22.81
C LYS A 52 9.25 -15.48 -21.78
N THR A 53 10.37 -16.02 -21.32
CA THR A 53 11.35 -15.26 -20.56
C THR A 53 11.95 -14.20 -21.47
N VAL A 54 11.60 -12.94 -21.26
CA VAL A 54 12.18 -11.83 -22.01
C VAL A 54 13.28 -11.20 -21.16
N ASP A 55 14.48 -11.08 -21.73
CA ASP A 55 15.59 -10.37 -21.10
C ASP A 55 15.18 -8.91 -20.90
N THR A 56 14.78 -8.61 -19.67
CA THR A 56 14.42 -7.25 -19.26
C THR A 56 15.71 -6.49 -18.99
N PRO A 57 15.92 -5.28 -19.51
CA PRO A 57 17.14 -4.52 -19.26
C PRO A 57 17.44 -4.41 -17.76
N LEU A 58 18.71 -4.60 -17.37
CA LEU A 58 19.13 -4.57 -15.96
C LEU A 58 18.63 -3.33 -15.22
N VAL A 59 18.60 -2.18 -15.90
CA VAL A 59 18.07 -0.91 -15.36
C VAL A 59 16.61 -1.04 -14.94
N VAL A 60 15.77 -1.69 -15.75
CA VAL A 60 14.34 -1.91 -15.45
C VAL A 60 14.20 -2.87 -14.27
N GLN A 61 15.00 -3.94 -14.21
CA GLN A 61 15.01 -4.87 -13.07
C GLN A 61 15.37 -4.17 -11.75
N ILE A 62 16.39 -3.31 -11.77
CA ILE A 62 16.81 -2.51 -10.61
C ILE A 62 15.71 -1.54 -10.18
N LEU A 63 15.05 -0.86 -11.13
CA LEU A 63 13.96 0.06 -10.81
C LEU A 63 12.76 -0.64 -10.19
N VAL A 64 12.39 -1.83 -10.68
CA VAL A 64 11.33 -2.65 -10.07
C VAL A 64 11.71 -3.05 -8.65
N ALA A 65 12.92 -3.57 -8.45
CA ALA A 65 13.41 -3.96 -7.14
C ALA A 65 13.43 -2.79 -6.15
N LEU A 66 13.92 -1.62 -6.58
CA LEU A 66 13.92 -0.39 -5.77
C LEU A 66 12.50 0.10 -5.46
N SER A 67 11.59 0.06 -6.44
CA SER A 67 10.20 0.44 -6.25
C SER A 67 9.53 -0.46 -5.20
N ASN A 68 9.69 -1.78 -5.32
CA ASN A 68 9.10 -2.75 -4.41
C ASN A 68 9.71 -2.68 -3.00
N ALA A 69 11.03 -2.47 -2.90
CA ALA A 69 11.71 -2.26 -1.62
C ALA A 69 11.25 -0.96 -0.95
N ALA A 70 11.12 0.13 -1.70
CA ALA A 70 10.63 1.40 -1.18
C ALA A 70 9.17 1.32 -0.73
N PHE A 71 8.31 0.61 -1.49
CA PHE A 71 6.94 0.35 -1.12
C PHE A 71 6.83 -0.46 0.18
N ALA A 72 7.55 -1.58 0.27
CA ALA A 72 7.61 -2.39 1.49
C ALA A 72 8.11 -1.56 2.69
N GLY A 73 9.18 -0.78 2.48
CA GLY A 73 9.70 0.13 3.49
C GLY A 73 8.67 1.16 3.95
N ALA A 74 7.90 1.74 3.03
CA ALA A 74 6.85 2.71 3.35
C ALA A 74 5.73 2.06 4.18
N LEU A 75 5.26 0.87 3.80
CA LEU A 75 4.25 0.13 4.54
C LEU A 75 4.71 -0.26 5.94
N ILE A 76 5.94 -0.78 6.08
CA ILE A 76 6.51 -1.14 7.38
C ILE A 76 6.64 0.11 8.25
N LEU A 77 7.21 1.18 7.71
CA LEU A 77 7.46 2.40 8.46
C LEU A 77 6.16 3.05 8.92
N ILE A 78 5.17 3.22 8.04
CA ILE A 78 3.87 3.78 8.42
C ILE A 78 3.15 2.82 9.38
N GLY A 79 3.23 1.51 9.15
CA GLY A 79 2.68 0.47 10.01
C GLY A 79 3.20 0.54 11.45
N THR A 80 4.51 0.76 11.63
CA THR A 80 5.11 0.96 12.97
C THR A 80 4.64 2.24 13.66
N LEU A 81 4.13 3.21 12.89
CA LEU A 81 3.66 4.51 13.37
C LEU A 81 2.14 4.55 13.58
N LEU A 82 1.39 3.49 13.26
CA LEU A 82 -0.06 3.39 13.49
C LEU A 82 -0.47 3.46 14.98
N THR A 83 0.49 3.32 15.89
CA THR A 83 0.27 3.54 17.33
C THR A 83 0.29 5.02 17.71
N ARG A 84 0.81 5.89 16.85
CA ARG A 84 0.73 7.34 17.04
C ARG A 84 -0.66 7.83 16.69
N HIS A 85 -1.16 8.80 17.46
CA HIS A 85 -2.48 9.41 17.24
C HIS A 85 -2.45 10.55 16.21
N ASP A 86 -1.35 10.66 15.45
CA ASP A 86 -1.14 11.69 14.45
C ASP A 86 -2.04 11.52 13.21
N THR A 87 -2.79 12.57 12.88
CA THR A 87 -3.63 12.66 11.66
C THR A 87 -2.87 12.35 10.37
N TRP A 88 -1.57 12.68 10.33
CA TRP A 88 -0.75 12.50 9.13
C TRP A 88 -0.43 11.03 8.85
N VAL A 89 -0.34 10.16 9.87
CA VAL A 89 -0.06 8.72 9.70
C VAL A 89 -1.17 8.09 8.87
N ARG A 90 -2.42 8.33 9.26
CA ARG A 90 -3.61 7.88 8.50
C ARG A 90 -3.59 8.40 7.07
N ARG A 91 -3.27 9.68 6.86
CA ARG A 91 -3.22 10.28 5.51
C ARG A 91 -2.13 9.64 4.65
N ALA A 92 -0.95 9.43 5.22
CA ALA A 92 0.14 8.75 4.54
C ALA A 92 -0.26 7.32 4.14
N GLN A 93 -0.92 6.59 5.04
CA GLN A 93 -1.42 5.24 4.74
C GLN A 93 -2.42 5.23 3.59
N ILE A 94 -3.41 6.14 3.61
CA ILE A 94 -4.39 6.28 2.52
C ILE A 94 -3.68 6.59 1.19
N VAL A 95 -2.71 7.51 1.19
CA VAL A 95 -1.95 7.87 -0.01
C VAL A 95 -1.18 6.68 -0.56
N VAL A 96 -0.45 5.95 0.29
CA VAL A 96 0.33 4.78 -0.12
C VAL A 96 -0.57 3.68 -0.69
N LEU A 97 -1.67 3.34 -0.02
CA LEU A 97 -2.63 2.34 -0.52
C LEU A 97 -3.29 2.79 -1.84
N SER A 98 -3.69 4.06 -1.93
CA SER A 98 -4.33 4.60 -3.14
C SER A 98 -3.38 4.57 -4.33
N MET A 99 -2.12 4.94 -4.13
CA MET A 99 -1.10 4.88 -5.17
C MET A 99 -0.80 3.43 -5.58
N ALA A 100 -0.67 2.52 -4.62
CA ALA A 100 -0.41 1.11 -4.91
C ALA A 100 -1.57 0.49 -5.70
N GLY A 101 -2.81 0.76 -5.29
CA GLY A 101 -4.01 0.37 -6.03
C GLY A 101 -4.06 0.97 -7.43
N GLY A 102 -3.72 2.26 -7.57
CA GLY A 102 -3.63 2.94 -8.87
C GLY A 102 -2.60 2.31 -9.80
N ILE A 103 -1.40 2.01 -9.29
CA ILE A 103 -0.32 1.34 -10.02
C ILE A 103 -0.77 -0.04 -10.50
N ARG A 104 -1.41 -0.83 -9.63
CA ARG A 104 -1.95 -2.15 -9.99
C ARG A 104 -3.06 -2.05 -11.03
N ALA A 105 -3.97 -1.11 -10.87
CA ALA A 105 -5.07 -0.89 -11.82
C ALA A 105 -4.55 -0.46 -13.21
N VAL A 106 -3.58 0.45 -13.27
CA VAL A 106 -2.95 0.85 -14.54
C VAL A 106 -2.23 -0.32 -15.19
N THR A 107 -1.47 -1.10 -14.42
CA THR A 107 -0.80 -2.31 -14.90
C THR A 107 -1.81 -3.29 -15.50
N PHE A 108 -2.91 -3.55 -14.77
CA PHE A 108 -3.98 -4.41 -15.23
C PHE A 108 -4.62 -3.93 -16.54
N VAL A 109 -4.88 -2.62 -16.68
CA VAL A 109 -5.43 -2.03 -17.91
C VAL A 109 -4.45 -2.17 -19.09
N ILE A 110 -3.16 -1.96 -18.86
CA ILE A 110 -2.14 -2.13 -19.90
C ILE A 110 -2.10 -3.59 -20.37
N ASP A 111 -2.02 -4.54 -19.44
CA ASP A 111 -1.89 -5.97 -19.77
C ASP A 111 -3.13 -6.50 -20.49
N SER A 112 -4.33 -6.02 -20.12
CA SER A 112 -5.59 -6.35 -20.82
C SER A 112 -5.68 -5.71 -22.21
N ALA A 113 -5.17 -4.49 -22.39
CA ALA A 113 -5.20 -3.78 -23.67
C ALA A 113 -4.18 -4.34 -24.69
N THR A 114 -3.02 -4.83 -24.24
CA THR A 114 -1.98 -5.38 -25.14
C THR A 114 -2.31 -6.79 -25.66
N GLY A 115 -3.49 -7.34 -25.35
CA GLY A 115 -3.93 -8.64 -25.86
C GLY A 115 -3.15 -9.83 -25.28
N HIS A 116 -2.43 -9.62 -24.17
CA HIS A 116 -1.88 -10.74 -23.42
C HIS A 116 -3.07 -11.54 -22.85
N THR A 117 -3.06 -12.85 -23.03
CA THR A 117 -4.03 -13.73 -22.37
C THR A 117 -3.78 -13.64 -20.87
N LEU A 118 -4.50 -12.75 -20.20
CA LEU A 118 -4.50 -12.66 -18.76
C LEU A 118 -4.97 -14.00 -18.21
N ASP A 119 -4.11 -14.67 -17.45
CA ASP A 119 -4.54 -15.79 -16.65
C ASP A 119 -5.70 -15.33 -15.76
N VAL A 120 -6.83 -16.04 -15.83
CA VAL A 120 -8.04 -15.71 -15.08
C VAL A 120 -7.73 -15.73 -13.58
N GLY A 121 -6.84 -16.62 -13.14
CA GLY A 121 -6.34 -16.68 -11.76
C GLY A 121 -5.62 -15.40 -11.35
N GLY A 122 -4.63 -14.96 -12.13
CA GLY A 122 -3.91 -13.71 -11.93
C GLY A 122 -4.83 -12.47 -11.90
N MET A 123 -5.79 -12.38 -12.83
CA MET A 123 -6.76 -11.29 -12.86
C MET A 123 -7.63 -11.25 -11.59
N LEU A 124 -8.20 -12.38 -11.20
CA LEU A 124 -9.01 -12.47 -9.98
C LEU A 124 -8.17 -12.12 -8.74
N GLY A 125 -6.91 -12.54 -8.69
CA GLY A 125 -5.97 -12.17 -7.64
C GLY A 125 -5.79 -10.65 -7.51
N ILE A 126 -5.51 -9.97 -8.63
CA ILE A 126 -5.36 -8.50 -8.65
C ILE A 126 -6.66 -7.81 -8.20
N LEU A 127 -7.82 -8.25 -8.69
CA LEU A 127 -9.11 -7.67 -8.33
C LEU A 127 -9.42 -7.84 -6.84
N VAL A 128 -9.10 -8.99 -6.25
CA VAL A 128 -9.25 -9.21 -4.80
C VAL A 128 -8.33 -8.28 -4.00
N ILE A 129 -7.07 -8.14 -4.41
CA ILE A 129 -6.13 -7.21 -3.76
C ILE A 129 -6.65 -5.77 -3.82
N LEU A 130 -7.12 -5.32 -4.99
CA LEU A 130 -7.69 -3.98 -5.17
C LEU A 130 -8.95 -3.78 -4.30
N LEU A 131 -9.81 -4.79 -4.21
CA LEU A 131 -10.99 -4.73 -3.35
C LEU A 131 -10.60 -4.57 -1.87
N ILE A 132 -9.59 -5.32 -1.42
CA ILE A 132 -9.10 -5.22 -0.03
C ILE A 132 -8.44 -3.86 0.21
N ASP A 133 -7.67 -3.32 -0.74
CA ASP A 133 -7.11 -1.96 -0.66
C ASP A 133 -8.21 -0.90 -0.47
N VAL A 134 -9.29 -1.00 -1.26
CA VAL A 134 -10.46 -0.09 -1.13
C VAL A 134 -11.13 -0.26 0.23
N LEU A 135 -11.30 -1.49 0.71
CA LEU A 135 -11.86 -1.75 2.04
C LEU A 135 -10.97 -1.19 3.15
N ALA A 136 -9.66 -1.31 3.04
CA ALA A 136 -8.70 -0.75 3.98
C ALA A 136 -8.74 0.78 4.01
N ILE A 137 -8.82 1.43 2.84
CA ILE A 137 -9.01 2.89 2.73
C ILE A 137 -10.34 3.30 3.36
N TYR A 138 -11.43 2.61 3.04
CA TYR A 138 -12.74 2.88 3.64
C TYR A 138 -12.71 2.75 5.17
N ALA A 139 -12.09 1.69 5.68
CA ALA A 139 -11.82 1.48 7.09
C ALA A 139 -11.07 2.66 7.74
N LEU A 140 -10.03 3.17 7.08
CA LEU A 140 -9.25 4.33 7.54
C LEU A 140 -10.08 5.63 7.56
N THR A 141 -11.13 5.73 6.74
CA THR A 141 -12.04 6.89 6.72
C THR A 141 -13.20 6.80 7.73
N SER A 142 -13.35 5.67 8.43
CA SER A 142 -14.43 5.50 9.41
C SER A 142 -14.32 6.48 10.57
N ALA A 143 -15.47 6.93 11.10
CA ALA A 143 -15.52 7.94 12.18
C ALA A 143 -14.67 7.54 13.41
N ARG A 144 -14.66 6.25 13.76
CA ARG A 144 -13.88 5.73 14.90
C ARG A 144 -12.37 5.81 14.66
N VAL A 145 -11.92 5.47 13.45
CA VAL A 145 -10.49 5.61 13.09
C VAL A 145 -10.11 7.08 12.97
N VAL A 146 -11.00 7.92 12.45
CA VAL A 146 -10.79 9.36 12.35
C VAL A 146 -10.64 10.00 13.73
N ALA A 147 -11.45 9.59 14.70
CA ALA A 147 -11.35 10.04 16.09
C ALA A 147 -10.06 9.54 16.78
N TRP A 148 -9.58 8.34 16.43
CA TRP A 148 -8.31 7.82 16.95
C TRP A 148 -7.11 8.67 16.51
N PHE A 149 -7.04 9.06 15.23
CA PHE A 149 -5.97 9.91 14.69
C PHE A 149 -6.34 11.39 14.77
N ARG A 150 -6.37 11.96 15.97
CA ARG A 150 -6.82 13.33 16.23
C ARG A 150 -5.71 14.37 16.28
N ASP A 151 -4.46 13.96 16.51
CA ASP A 151 -3.39 14.90 16.79
C ASP A 151 -2.90 15.57 15.49
N PRO A 152 -2.92 16.91 15.41
CA PRO A 152 -2.34 17.63 14.29
C PRO A 152 -0.82 17.65 14.42
N GLY A 153 -0.12 17.33 13.33
CA GLY A 153 1.33 17.35 13.29
C GLY A 153 1.85 17.40 11.86
N PRO A 154 3.03 18.00 11.64
CA PRO A 154 3.66 17.99 10.32
C PRO A 154 4.09 16.57 9.95
N VAL A 155 4.00 16.25 8.66
CA VAL A 155 4.55 14.99 8.13
C VAL A 155 6.08 15.03 8.32
N PRO A 156 6.69 14.03 8.97
CA PRO A 156 8.15 13.97 9.05
C PRO A 156 8.78 13.91 7.66
N ALA A 157 9.84 14.69 7.43
CA ALA A 157 10.46 14.84 6.11
C ALA A 157 10.89 13.50 5.50
N TYR A 158 11.35 12.55 6.32
CA TYR A 158 11.77 11.23 5.86
C TYR A 158 10.60 10.38 5.33
N ILE A 159 9.37 10.56 5.84
CA ILE A 159 8.16 9.89 5.32
C ILE A 159 7.84 10.45 3.95
N GLY A 160 7.79 11.78 3.83
CA GLY A 160 7.54 12.46 2.56
C GLY A 160 8.57 12.08 1.50
N ALA A 161 9.86 12.06 1.87
CA ALA A 161 10.94 11.67 0.99
C ALA A 161 10.82 10.21 0.52
N LEU A 162 10.46 9.29 1.42
CA LEU A 162 10.28 7.88 1.06
C LEU A 162 9.11 7.67 0.09
N ILE A 163 7.96 8.29 0.35
CA ILE A 163 6.79 8.21 -0.55
C ILE A 163 7.11 8.87 -1.90
N ALA A 164 7.77 10.03 -1.90
CA ALA A 164 8.16 10.71 -3.13
C ALA A 164 9.18 9.92 -3.95
N PHE A 165 10.17 9.32 -3.28
CA PHE A 165 11.15 8.43 -3.91
C PHE A 165 10.46 7.23 -4.56
N TRP A 166 9.58 6.56 -3.82
CA TRP A 166 8.81 5.44 -4.35
C TRP A 166 7.98 5.85 -5.57
N ALA A 167 7.25 6.97 -5.49
CA ALA A 167 6.47 7.52 -6.59
C ALA A 167 7.35 7.78 -7.84
N ALA A 168 8.50 8.42 -7.66
CA ALA A 168 9.41 8.76 -8.74
C ALA A 168 9.98 7.51 -9.44
N VAL A 169 10.37 6.50 -8.66
CA VAL A 169 10.88 5.23 -9.20
C VAL A 169 9.77 4.47 -9.94
N SER A 170 8.54 4.43 -9.41
CA SER A 170 7.39 3.84 -10.09
C SER A 170 7.09 4.53 -11.43
N VAL A 171 7.08 5.87 -11.45
CA VAL A 171 6.86 6.65 -12.69
C VAL A 171 7.98 6.39 -13.71
N ALA A 172 9.24 6.38 -13.28
CA ALA A 172 10.38 6.09 -14.15
C ALA A 172 10.27 4.68 -14.78
N PHE A 173 9.85 3.69 -13.98
CA PHE A 173 9.59 2.34 -14.47
C PHE A 173 8.51 2.32 -15.55
N PHE A 174 7.35 2.95 -15.31
CA PHE A 174 6.28 3.00 -16.31
C PHE A 174 6.69 3.76 -17.58
N ALA A 175 7.41 4.87 -17.44
CA ALA A 175 7.92 5.63 -18.58
C ALA A 175 8.85 4.77 -19.45
N LEU A 176 9.79 4.04 -18.84
CA LEU A 176 10.68 3.14 -19.57
C LEU A 176 9.93 1.99 -20.23
N ARG A 177 8.96 1.38 -19.53
CA ARG A 177 8.11 0.32 -20.07
C ARG A 177 7.26 0.79 -21.25
N SER A 178 6.84 2.06 -21.27
CA SER A 178 6.07 2.63 -22.38
C SER A 178 6.90 2.94 -23.63
N LEU A 179 8.23 3.05 -23.48
CA LEU A 179 9.18 3.36 -24.55
C LEU A 179 9.81 2.11 -25.18
N SER A 180 9.69 0.96 -24.53
CA SER A 180 10.17 -0.35 -24.99
C SER A 180 9.09 -1.13 -25.72
#